data_AF-A0A645D954-F1
#
_entry.id   AF-A0A645D954-F1
#
_cell.length_a   1.000
_cell.length_b   1.000
_cell.length_c   1.000
_cell.angle_alpha   90.00
_cell.angle_beta   90.00
_cell.angle_gamma   90.00
#
_symmetry.space_group_name_H-M   'P 1'
#
loop_
_entity.id
_entity.type
_entity.pdbx_description
1 polymer ?
#
loop_
_entity_poly.entity_id
_entity_poly.type
_entity_poly.pdbx_seq_one_letter_code
_entity_poly.pdbx_strand_id
1 'polypeptide(L)'
;MHTMVFNRYALIKPPFHNRVVRSNYDIPKDALCEIIAYSLKQAGAEHFLYAYDGFEQGICHVKKVMKSDIAAVNFEKLLLAVPEGGALGLFDDEINFYIRCSLEPAVCVAKNESQSGIFEFYGADLLTVPLFDKFRQDYDGFFLMESAKKHLDEIFI
;
A
#
# COMPACT_ATOMS: atom_id res chain seq x y z
N MET A 1 -11.55 -22.21 5.91
CA MET A 1 -12.66 -21.31 5.52
C MET A 1 -12.02 -19.98 5.11
N HIS A 2 -11.56 -19.93 3.85
CA HIS A 2 -10.88 -18.78 3.26
C HIS A 2 -11.94 -17.76 2.87
N THR A 3 -12.36 -16.94 3.82
CA THR A 3 -13.23 -15.81 3.51
C THR A 3 -12.36 -14.79 2.79
N MET A 4 -12.34 -14.91 1.46
CA MET A 4 -11.70 -14.03 0.49
C MET A 4 -11.75 -12.57 0.97
N VAL A 5 -10.60 -12.02 1.36
CA VAL A 5 -10.45 -10.57 1.54
C VAL A 5 -10.85 -9.88 0.22
N PHE A 6 -10.59 -10.54 -0.90
CA PHE A 6 -11.09 -10.24 -2.23
C PHE A 6 -12.61 -10.01 -2.32
N ASN A 7 -13.43 -10.83 -1.65
CA ASN A 7 -14.89 -10.59 -1.65
C ASN A 7 -15.25 -9.34 -0.85
N ARG A 8 -14.45 -8.92 0.13
CA ARG A 8 -14.65 -7.61 0.77
C ARG A 8 -14.22 -6.48 -0.18
N TYR A 9 -13.12 -6.64 -0.91
CA TYR A 9 -12.62 -5.67 -1.90
C TYR A 9 -13.56 -5.48 -3.11
N ALA A 10 -14.05 -6.56 -3.69
CA ALA A 10 -15.04 -6.55 -4.78
C ALA A 10 -16.41 -6.00 -4.35
N LEU A 11 -16.69 -5.98 -3.03
CA LEU A 11 -17.90 -5.40 -2.44
C LEU A 11 -17.71 -3.97 -1.92
N ILE A 12 -16.50 -3.39 -1.99
CA ILE A 12 -16.31 -2.00 -1.62
C ILE A 12 -17.18 -1.16 -2.54
N LYS A 13 -18.03 -0.29 -1.98
CA LYS A 13 -18.89 0.60 -2.75
C LYS A 13 -18.14 1.89 -3.09
N PRO A 14 -18.54 2.62 -4.16
CA PRO A 14 -18.08 3.99 -4.38
C PRO A 14 -18.18 4.79 -3.06
N PRO A 15 -17.15 5.60 -2.72
CA PRO A 15 -16.22 6.28 -3.61
C PRO A 15 -14.81 5.66 -3.81
N PHE A 16 -14.53 4.47 -3.27
CA PHE A 16 -13.19 3.84 -3.29
C PHE A 16 -12.56 3.61 -4.66
N HIS A 17 -13.39 3.50 -5.68
CA HIS A 17 -13.00 3.10 -7.04
C HIS A 17 -12.69 4.28 -7.96
N ASN A 18 -12.70 5.51 -7.44
CA ASN A 18 -12.60 6.69 -8.28
C ASN A 18 -11.17 6.99 -8.71
N ARG A 19 -10.23 7.05 -7.76
CA ARG A 19 -8.85 7.44 -8.04
C ARG A 19 -7.83 6.63 -7.24
N VAL A 20 -6.68 6.41 -7.86
CA VAL A 20 -5.49 5.85 -7.24
C VAL A 20 -4.34 6.85 -7.41
N VAL A 21 -3.57 7.05 -6.34
CA VAL A 21 -2.27 7.73 -6.38
C VAL A 21 -1.22 6.64 -6.39
N ARG A 22 -0.44 6.53 -7.47
CA ARG A 22 0.56 5.47 -7.59
C ARG A 22 1.92 6.00 -8.00
N SER A 23 2.96 5.28 -7.60
CA SER A 23 4.29 5.50 -8.12
C SER A 23 4.37 5.01 -9.57
N ASN A 24 5.02 5.80 -10.42
CA ASN A 24 5.33 5.46 -11.80
C ASN A 24 6.76 4.94 -11.96
N TYR A 25 7.57 5.08 -10.91
CA TYR A 25 8.93 4.57 -10.79
C TYR A 25 9.11 3.94 -9.41
N ASP A 26 10.16 3.14 -9.26
CA ASP A 26 10.54 2.62 -7.96
C ASP A 26 11.03 3.74 -7.05
N ILE A 27 10.53 3.72 -5.81
CA ILE A 27 10.80 4.70 -4.77
C ILE A 27 11.84 4.10 -3.83
N PRO A 28 12.92 4.82 -3.49
CA PRO A 28 13.88 4.38 -2.48
C PRO A 28 13.19 4.02 -1.16
N LYS A 29 13.61 2.93 -0.51
CA LYS A 29 12.98 2.40 0.71
C LYS A 29 12.67 3.46 1.76
N ASP A 30 13.62 4.35 2.04
CA ASP A 30 13.46 5.36 3.09
C ASP A 30 12.33 6.35 2.75
N ALA A 31 12.28 6.82 1.50
CA ALA A 31 11.20 7.65 1.00
C ALA A 31 9.87 6.89 0.97
N LEU A 32 9.87 5.62 0.57
CA LEU A 32 8.67 4.77 0.57
C LEU A 32 8.07 4.65 1.97
N CYS A 33 8.91 4.43 2.99
CA CYS A 33 8.50 4.40 4.39
C CYS A 33 7.87 5.73 4.83
N GLU A 34 8.46 6.87 4.46
CA GLU A 34 7.93 8.21 4.76
C GLU A 34 6.57 8.46 4.09
N ILE A 35 6.45 8.13 2.81
CA ILE A 35 5.23 8.26 2.01
C ILE A 35 4.08 7.46 2.63
N ILE A 36 4.35 6.23 3.06
CA ILE A 36 3.35 5.35 3.67
C ILE A 36 2.94 5.88 5.04
N ALA A 37 3.90 6.29 5.87
CA ALA A 37 3.60 6.90 7.16
C ALA A 37 2.76 8.18 7.02
N TYR A 38 3.07 9.02 6.04
CA TYR A 38 2.29 10.21 5.73
C TYR A 38 0.87 9.84 5.26
N SER A 39 0.74 8.86 4.36
CA SER A 39 -0.55 8.39 3.84
C SER A 39 -1.47 7.88 4.95
N LEU A 40 -0.94 7.05 5.84
CA LEU A 40 -1.68 6.53 7.00
C LEU A 40 -2.10 7.65 7.95
N LYS A 41 -1.27 8.69 8.10
CA LYS A 41 -1.63 9.87 8.89
C LYS A 41 -2.76 10.67 8.26
N GLN A 42 -2.72 10.91 6.94
CA GLN A 42 -3.77 11.65 6.22
C GLN A 42 -5.10 10.90 6.17
N ALA A 43 -5.06 9.57 6.02
CA ALA A 43 -6.24 8.73 6.06
C ALA A 43 -6.96 8.77 7.42
N GLY A 44 -6.32 9.30 8.48
CA GLY A 44 -6.93 9.48 9.80
C GLY A 44 -7.17 8.20 10.59
N ALA A 45 -7.10 7.02 9.97
CA ALA A 45 -7.56 5.78 10.58
C ALA A 45 -6.84 5.41 11.90
N GLU A 46 -7.64 4.95 12.85
CA GLU A 46 -7.24 4.58 14.22
C GLU A 46 -6.81 3.12 14.34
N HIS A 47 -7.30 2.28 13.43
CA HIS A 47 -6.99 0.86 13.34
C HIS A 47 -6.79 0.48 11.87
N PHE A 48 -5.90 -0.48 11.63
CA PHE A 48 -5.65 -0.97 10.29
C PHE A 48 -5.56 -2.49 10.28
N LEU A 49 -5.91 -3.07 9.14
CA LEU A 49 -5.72 -4.45 8.78
C LEU A 49 -4.56 -4.47 7.78
N TYR A 50 -3.68 -5.46 7.92
CA TYR A 50 -2.71 -5.76 6.88
C TYR A 50 -2.96 -7.16 6.31
N ALA A 51 -2.70 -7.28 5.03
CA ALA A 51 -2.74 -8.52 4.28
C ALA A 51 -1.52 -8.54 3.36
N TYR A 52 -0.91 -9.70 3.16
CA TYR A 52 0.08 -9.86 2.10
C TYR A 52 -0.15 -11.18 1.37
N ASP A 53 0.21 -11.19 0.08
CA ASP A 53 0.23 -12.39 -0.75
C ASP A 53 1.67 -12.90 -0.86
N GLY A 54 1.84 -14.22 -0.77
CA GLY A 54 3.09 -14.90 -1.05
C GLY A 54 2.97 -15.62 -2.38
N PHE A 55 3.85 -15.27 -3.33
CA PHE A 55 3.83 -15.76 -4.71
C PHE A 55 3.77 -17.29 -4.85
N GLU A 56 4.17 -18.06 -3.84
CA GLU A 56 4.27 -19.51 -3.96
C GLU A 56 2.98 -20.29 -3.67
N GLN A 57 1.93 -19.77 -3.01
CA GLN A 57 0.75 -20.59 -2.67
C GLN A 57 -0.61 -19.86 -2.59
N GLY A 58 -0.71 -18.57 -2.90
CA GLY A 58 -1.98 -17.83 -2.79
C GLY A 58 -2.53 -17.81 -1.36
N ILE A 59 -1.63 -17.83 -0.37
CA ILE A 59 -1.98 -17.79 1.04
C ILE A 59 -1.91 -16.34 1.49
N CYS A 60 -3.07 -15.69 1.52
CA CYS A 60 -3.21 -14.37 2.11
C CYS A 60 -3.17 -14.46 3.65
N HIS A 61 -2.10 -13.92 4.26
CA HIS A 61 -2.02 -13.79 5.72
C HIS A 61 -2.60 -12.45 6.15
N VAL A 62 -3.81 -12.47 6.72
CA VAL A 62 -4.46 -11.27 7.27
C VAL A 62 -4.19 -11.16 8.76
N LYS A 63 -3.71 -9.99 9.21
CA LYS A 63 -3.62 -9.68 10.64
C LYS A 63 -4.02 -8.24 10.93
N LYS A 64 -4.77 -8.05 12.01
CA LYS A 64 -5.17 -6.73 12.52
C LYS A 64 -4.04 -6.10 13.32
N VAL A 65 -3.75 -4.84 13.08
CA VAL A 65 -2.69 -4.05 13.75
C VAL A 65 -3.26 -2.70 14.16
N MET A 66 -3.01 -2.28 15.40
CA MET A 66 -3.50 -0.97 15.84
C MET A 66 -2.62 0.15 15.28
N LYS A 67 -3.14 1.37 15.13
CA LYS A 67 -2.32 2.51 14.68
C LYS A 67 -1.13 2.80 15.58
N SER A 68 -1.30 2.65 16.88
CA SER A 68 -0.21 2.72 17.87
C SER A 68 0.90 1.71 17.57
N ASP A 69 0.52 0.56 17.04
CA ASP A 69 1.44 -0.48 16.65
C ASP A 69 2.09 -0.17 15.31
N ILE A 70 1.60 0.73 14.43
CA ILE A 70 2.35 1.04 13.18
C ILE A 70 3.45 2.07 13.42
N ALA A 71 3.24 3.02 14.35
CA ALA A 71 4.31 3.90 14.79
C ALA A 71 5.40 3.13 15.59
N ALA A 72 5.03 2.05 16.27
CA ALA A 72 5.94 1.21 17.08
C ALA A 72 6.46 -0.05 16.34
N VAL A 73 5.67 -0.64 15.44
CA VAL A 73 6.05 -1.69 14.50
C VAL A 73 6.57 -0.95 13.28
N ASN A 74 7.87 -0.73 13.29
CA ASN A 74 8.64 -0.26 12.15
C ASN A 74 8.08 -0.89 10.87
N PHE A 75 7.41 -0.10 10.02
CA PHE A 75 6.74 -0.55 8.79
C PHE A 75 7.69 -1.38 7.91
N GLU A 76 8.98 -1.04 7.94
CA GLU A 76 10.06 -1.83 7.36
C GLU A 76 10.01 -3.31 7.78
N LYS A 77 9.75 -3.61 9.06
CA LYS A 77 9.60 -4.98 9.55
C LYS A 77 8.38 -5.69 8.96
N LEU A 78 7.28 -4.97 8.71
CA LEU A 78 6.09 -5.56 8.08
C LEU A 78 6.36 -5.87 6.61
N LEU A 79 7.02 -4.94 5.90
CA LEU A 79 7.48 -5.15 4.53
C LEU A 79 8.47 -6.32 4.42
N LEU A 80 9.46 -6.41 5.33
CA LEU A 80 10.43 -7.50 5.37
C LEU A 80 9.82 -8.85 5.75
N ALA A 81 8.63 -8.85 6.36
CA ALA A 81 7.88 -10.06 6.67
C ALA A 81 7.00 -10.54 5.50
N VAL A 82 6.87 -9.73 4.44
CA VAL A 82 6.19 -10.13 3.21
C VAL A 82 7.12 -11.07 2.43
N PRO A 83 6.63 -12.23 1.94
CA PRO A 83 7.40 -13.13 1.10
C PRO A 83 8.00 -12.40 -0.11
N GLU A 84 9.14 -12.87 -0.60
CA GLU A 84 9.79 -12.24 -1.76
C GLU A 84 8.84 -12.14 -2.96
N GLY A 85 8.82 -10.97 -3.59
CA GLY A 85 7.91 -10.65 -4.70
C GLY A 85 6.46 -10.40 -4.30
N GLY A 86 6.12 -10.51 -3.02
CA GLY A 86 4.80 -10.20 -2.48
C GLY A 86 4.57 -8.69 -2.32
N ALA A 87 3.29 -8.31 -2.23
CA ALA A 87 2.87 -6.96 -1.89
C ALA A 87 2.15 -6.95 -0.54
N LEU A 88 2.43 -5.91 0.26
CA LEU A 88 1.74 -5.60 1.49
C LEU A 88 0.57 -4.66 1.20
N GLY A 89 -0.63 -5.12 1.54
CA GLY A 89 -1.86 -4.34 1.55
C GLY A 89 -2.21 -3.85 2.96
N LEU A 90 -2.47 -2.55 3.12
CA LEU A 90 -2.92 -1.92 4.37
C LEU A 90 -4.26 -1.22 4.14
N PHE A 91 -5.24 -1.43 5.01
CA PHE A 91 -6.58 -0.84 4.90
C PHE A 91 -7.22 -0.72 6.28
N ASP A 92 -8.14 0.21 6.48
CA ASP A 92 -8.98 0.21 7.68
C ASP A 92 -10.15 -0.79 7.55
N ASP A 93 -10.81 -1.05 8.68
CA ASP A 93 -11.91 -2.01 8.77
C ASP A 93 -13.19 -1.54 8.06
N GLU A 94 -13.41 -0.24 8.00
CA GLU A 94 -14.45 0.40 7.20
C GLU A 94 -14.10 0.48 5.70
N ILE A 95 -12.84 0.18 5.35
CA ILE A 95 -12.28 0.29 4.01
C ILE A 95 -12.46 1.72 3.45
N ASN A 96 -12.15 2.72 4.28
CA ASN A 96 -12.03 4.12 3.90
C ASN A 96 -10.76 4.45 3.11
N PHE A 97 -9.79 3.54 3.07
CA PHE A 97 -8.63 3.61 2.17
C PHE A 97 -7.98 2.23 2.00
N TYR A 98 -7.12 2.11 0.99
CA TYR A 98 -6.25 0.96 0.81
C TYR A 98 -4.89 1.41 0.28
N ILE A 99 -3.81 0.98 0.92
CA ILE A 99 -2.43 1.17 0.47
C ILE A 99 -1.92 -0.19 0.01
N ARG A 100 -1.35 -0.25 -1.18
CA ARG A 100 -0.56 -1.37 -1.65
C ARG A 100 0.88 -0.92 -1.81
N CYS A 101 1.80 -1.72 -1.32
CA CYS A 101 3.22 -1.44 -1.45
C CYS A 101 4.02 -2.75 -1.54
N SER A 102 5.15 -2.71 -2.21
CA SER A 102 6.10 -3.82 -2.24
C SER A 102 7.52 -3.28 -2.26
N LEU A 103 8.45 -4.05 -1.73
CA LEU A 103 9.88 -3.81 -1.89
C LEU A 103 10.45 -4.85 -2.84
N GLU A 104 11.42 -4.44 -3.64
CA GLU A 104 12.20 -5.38 -4.42
C GLU A 104 12.94 -6.38 -3.50
N PRO A 105 13.07 -7.65 -3.90
CA PRO A 105 13.82 -8.63 -3.12
C PRO A 105 15.26 -8.17 -2.89
N ALA A 106 15.77 -8.32 -1.67
CA ALA A 106 17.13 -7.90 -1.32
C ALA A 106 18.20 -8.59 -2.18
N VAL A 107 17.91 -9.79 -2.68
CA VAL A 107 18.77 -10.56 -3.60
C VAL A 107 18.94 -9.90 -4.97
N CYS A 108 18.02 -9.03 -5.38
CA CYS A 108 18.06 -8.30 -6.64
C CYS A 108 18.84 -6.98 -6.57
N VAL A 109 19.22 -6.55 -5.37
CA VAL A 109 19.86 -5.24 -5.14
C VAL A 109 21.37 -5.37 -5.13
N ALA A 110 22.05 -4.50 -5.87
CA ALA A 110 23.50 -4.49 -5.89
C ALA A 110 24.08 -4.19 -4.50
N LYS A 111 25.24 -4.76 -4.21
CA LYS A 111 26.00 -4.50 -2.98
C LYS A 111 26.37 -3.01 -2.97
N ASN A 112 25.63 -2.19 -2.21
CA ASN A 112 25.70 -0.72 -2.04
C ASN A 112 24.53 0.09 -2.62
N GLU A 113 23.52 -0.56 -3.21
CA GLU A 113 22.28 0.11 -3.58
C GLU A 113 21.22 -0.06 -2.48
N SER A 114 20.38 0.97 -2.33
CA SER A 114 19.22 0.87 -1.43
C SER A 114 18.10 0.15 -2.16
N GLN A 115 17.43 -0.77 -1.46
CA GLN A 115 16.18 -1.33 -1.94
C GLN A 115 15.20 -0.21 -2.32
N SER A 116 14.41 -0.49 -3.33
CA SER A 116 13.37 0.36 -3.86
C SER A 116 12.09 -0.43 -4.04
N GLY A 117 10.99 0.27 -4.30
CA GLY A 117 9.69 -0.38 -4.36
C GLY A 117 8.58 0.51 -4.86
N ILE A 118 7.39 -0.06 -4.97
CA ILE A 118 6.22 0.63 -5.51
C ILE A 118 5.24 0.98 -4.41
N PHE A 119 4.46 2.02 -4.67
CA PHE A 119 3.41 2.52 -3.81
C PHE A 119 2.14 2.77 -4.60
N GLU A 120 1.00 2.40 -4.02
CA GLU A 120 -0.33 2.71 -4.52
C GLU A 120 -1.25 3.05 -3.35
N PHE A 121 -2.00 4.14 -3.47
CA PHE A 121 -3.03 4.55 -2.52
C PHE A 121 -4.37 4.67 -3.23
N TYR A 122 -5.34 3.91 -2.74
CA TYR A 122 -6.72 3.86 -3.19
C TYR A 122 -7.59 4.51 -2.12
N GLY A 123 -8.42 5.48 -2.52
CA GLY A 123 -9.31 6.15 -1.57
C GLY A 123 -10.19 7.21 -2.22
N ALA A 124 -11.01 7.87 -1.40
CA ALA A 124 -11.86 8.98 -1.86
C ALA A 124 -11.03 10.20 -2.30
N ASP A 125 -11.58 11.03 -3.19
CA ASP A 125 -10.94 12.25 -3.70
C ASP A 125 -10.46 13.20 -2.59
N LEU A 126 -11.19 13.25 -1.47
CA LEU A 126 -10.83 14.06 -0.30
C LEU A 126 -9.51 13.62 0.35
N LEU A 127 -9.09 12.37 0.16
CA LEU A 127 -7.82 11.83 0.64
C LEU A 127 -6.76 11.83 -0.48
N THR A 128 -7.14 11.39 -1.68
CA THR A 128 -6.20 11.18 -2.79
C THR A 128 -5.66 12.48 -3.37
N VAL A 129 -6.47 13.52 -3.51
CA VAL A 129 -6.02 14.81 -4.09
C VAL A 129 -4.96 15.49 -3.20
N PRO A 130 -5.18 15.68 -1.88
CA PRO A 130 -4.15 16.25 -1.01
C PRO A 130 -2.87 15.41 -0.94
N LEU A 131 -2.99 14.07 -0.95
CA LEU A 131 -1.84 13.16 -0.99
C LEU A 131 -1.02 13.36 -2.27
N PHE A 132 -1.70 13.38 -3.42
CA PHE A 132 -1.05 13.56 -4.72
C PHE A 132 -0.35 14.91 -4.81
N ASP A 133 -0.98 15.99 -4.35
CA ASP A 133 -0.39 17.33 -4.36
C ASP A 133 0.88 17.38 -3.48
N LYS A 134 0.85 16.73 -2.31
CA LYS A 134 2.04 16.62 -1.44
C LYS A 134 3.15 15.83 -2.13
N PHE A 135 2.84 14.66 -2.67
CA PHE A 135 3.85 13.80 -3.27
C PHE A 135 4.46 14.41 -4.53
N ARG A 136 3.68 15.15 -5.32
CA ARG A 136 4.23 15.91 -6.46
C ARG A 136 5.19 17.01 -6.04
N GLN A 137 4.98 17.64 -4.88
CA GLN A 137 5.88 18.68 -4.38
C GLN A 137 7.19 18.08 -3.86
N ASP A 138 7.12 16.96 -3.15
CA ASP A 138 8.30 16.35 -2.51
C ASP A 138 9.09 15.42 -3.44
N TYR A 139 8.39 14.72 -4.32
CA TYR A 139 8.90 13.64 -5.16
C TYR A 139 8.45 13.88 -6.61
N ASP A 140 8.86 15.02 -7.17
CA ASP A 140 8.43 15.44 -8.51
C ASP A 140 8.72 14.37 -9.57
N GLY A 141 7.73 14.09 -10.41
CA GLY A 141 7.80 13.07 -11.47
C GLY A 141 7.66 11.61 -11.02
N PHE A 142 7.64 11.31 -9.72
CA PHE A 142 7.50 9.91 -9.24
C PHE A 142 6.05 9.42 -9.21
N PHE A 143 5.07 10.33 -9.14
CA PHE A 143 3.68 9.97 -8.87
C PHE A 143 2.72 10.37 -10.00
N LEU A 144 1.74 9.51 -10.21
CA LEU A 144 0.59 9.74 -11.08
C LEU A 144 -0.70 9.55 -10.28
N MET A 145 -1.76 10.24 -10.72
CA MET A 145 -3.11 10.03 -10.23
C MET A 145 -4.00 9.61 -11.39
N GLU A 146 -4.63 8.44 -11.28
CA GLU A 146 -5.40 7.82 -12.35
C GLU A 146 -6.72 7.23 -11.82
N SER A 147 -7.57 6.73 -12.73
CA SER A 147 -8.80 6.03 -12.32
C SER A 147 -8.48 4.66 -11.70
N ALA A 148 -8.93 4.43 -10.47
CA ALA A 148 -8.66 3.18 -9.75
C ALA A 148 -9.31 1.95 -10.40
N LYS A 149 -10.39 2.12 -11.17
CA LYS A 149 -11.12 1.01 -11.81
C LYS A 149 -10.22 0.12 -12.69
N LYS A 150 -9.21 0.67 -13.35
CA LYS A 150 -8.29 -0.11 -14.19
C LYS A 150 -7.31 -0.97 -13.38
N HIS A 151 -6.93 -0.50 -12.18
CA HIS A 151 -5.87 -1.11 -11.36
C HIS A 151 -6.43 -2.10 -10.35
N LEU A 152 -7.67 -1.92 -9.90
CA LEU A 152 -8.33 -2.86 -8.98
C LEU A 152 -8.56 -4.24 -9.60
N ASP A 153 -8.78 -4.31 -10.91
CA ASP A 153 -8.88 -5.57 -11.66
C ASP A 153 -7.54 -6.34 -11.71
N GLU A 154 -6.41 -5.69 -11.38
CA GLU A 154 -5.04 -6.22 -11.43
C GLU A 154 -4.47 -6.59 -10.04
N ILE A 155 -5.22 -6.31 -8.97
CA ILE A 155 -4.83 -6.71 -7.62
C ILE A 155 -5.21 -8.17 -7.45
N PHE A 156 -4.27 -9.10 -7.49
CA PHE A 156 -4.47 -10.49 -7.06
C PHE A 156 -4.02 -10.60 -5.59
N ILE A 157 -4.88 -11.06 -4.68
CA ILE A 157 -4.62 -11.32 -3.24
C ILE A 157 -5.28 -12.62 -2.84
#